data_AF-A0A1L7GH74-F1
#
_entry.id   AF-A0A1L7GH74-F1
#
_cell.length_a   1.000
_cell.length_b   1.000
_cell.length_c   1.000
_cell.angle_alpha   90.00
_cell.angle_beta   90.00
_cell.angle_gamma   90.00
#
_symmetry.space_group_name_H-M   'P 1'
#
loop_
_entity.id
_entity.type
_entity.pdbx_description
1 polymer ?
#
loop_
_entity_poly.entity_id
_entity_poly.type
_entity_poly.pdbx_seq_one_letter_code
_entity_poly.pdbx_strand_id
1 'polypeptide(L)'
;MNGQAWVGIRSLTPAPPDDFEWNNLSNNTAFPAGACGISVSDQAGLVNVETVAPDGRVWETTCTTDPGNNPPSLTCAAPWAPVNVLVDSPPLRTRADEAMAHNHLPKALK
;
A
#
# COMPACT_ATOMS: atom_id res chain seq x y z
N MET A 1 -0.12 -18.85 6.24
CA MET A 1 -0.01 -18.84 4.76
C MET A 1 1.12 -17.89 4.41
N ASN A 2 1.96 -18.24 3.43
CA ASN A 2 2.97 -17.31 2.93
C ASN A 2 2.29 -16.40 1.91
N GLY A 3 2.17 -15.11 2.23
CA GLY A 3 1.64 -14.11 1.31
C GLY A 3 2.41 -14.08 -0.01
N GLN A 4 1.79 -13.59 -1.07
CA GLN A 4 2.44 -13.37 -2.37
C GLN A 4 2.05 -11.99 -2.90
N ALA A 5 2.97 -11.32 -3.57
CA ALA A 5 2.75 -10.06 -4.27
C ALA A 5 3.01 -10.24 -5.76
N TRP A 6 1.98 -9.96 -6.56
CA TRP A 6 2.01 -9.98 -8.01
C TRP A 6 1.49 -8.63 -8.53
N VAL A 7 2.23 -8.01 -9.45
CA VAL A 7 1.82 -6.76 -10.09
C VAL A 7 1.87 -6.95 -11.60
N GLY A 8 0.79 -6.54 -12.27
CA GLY A 8 0.60 -6.71 -13.70
C GLY A 8 0.65 -5.38 -14.44
N ILE A 9 1.19 -5.40 -15.66
CA ILE A 9 1.09 -4.31 -16.64
C ILE A 9 0.42 -4.83 -17.91
N ARG A 10 -0.35 -3.98 -18.61
CA ARG A 10 -0.91 -4.29 -19.92
C ARG A 10 -0.99 -3.05 -20.79
N SER A 11 -1.02 -3.23 -22.11
CA SER A 11 -1.29 -2.15 -23.04
C SER A 11 -2.79 -1.95 -23.16
N LEU A 12 -3.23 -0.69 -23.20
CA LEU A 12 -4.63 -0.34 -23.49
C LEU A 12 -4.86 -0.04 -24.97
N THR A 13 -3.80 -0.04 -25.78
CA THR A 13 -3.84 0.32 -27.20
C THR A 13 -3.05 -0.67 -28.06
N PRO A 14 -3.63 -1.18 -29.17
CA PRO A 14 -4.98 -0.93 -29.67
C PRO A 14 -6.07 -1.55 -28.79
N ALA A 15 -7.34 -1.22 -29.03
CA ALA A 15 -8.47 -1.90 -28.40
C ALA A 15 -8.84 -3.16 -29.20
N PRO A 16 -9.13 -4.31 -28.57
CA PRO A 16 -9.18 -4.52 -27.11
C PRO A 16 -7.79 -4.56 -26.45
N PRO A 17 -7.65 -4.13 -25.18
CA PRO A 17 -6.41 -4.25 -24.43
C PRO A 17 -5.86 -5.68 -24.41
N ASP A 18 -4.53 -5.79 -24.37
CA ASP A 18 -3.85 -7.07 -24.23
C ASP A 18 -4.03 -7.67 -22.82
N ASP A 19 -3.62 -8.92 -22.66
CA ASP A 19 -3.53 -9.58 -21.36
C ASP A 19 -2.49 -8.90 -20.45
N PHE A 20 -2.60 -9.15 -19.15
CA PHE A 20 -1.62 -8.68 -18.18
C PHE A 20 -0.33 -9.49 -18.23
N GLU A 21 0.79 -8.78 -18.35
CA GLU A 21 2.12 -9.29 -18.04
C GLU A 21 2.36 -9.18 -16.52
N TRP A 22 2.38 -10.32 -15.84
CA TRP A 22 2.46 -10.42 -14.39
C TRP A 22 3.89 -10.58 -13.89
N ASN A 23 4.27 -9.79 -12.89
CA ASN A 23 5.58 -9.83 -12.23
C ASN A 23 5.43 -10.32 -10.79
N ASN A 24 6.19 -11.37 -10.43
CA ASN A 24 6.21 -11.90 -9.07
C ASN A 24 7.21 -11.13 -8.21
N LEU A 25 6.70 -10.25 -7.34
CA LEU A 25 7.50 -9.46 -6.40
C LEU A 25 7.85 -10.22 -5.12
N SER A 26 7.23 -11.37 -4.89
CA SER A 26 7.47 -12.19 -3.69
C SER A 26 8.89 -12.78 -3.67
N ASN A 27 9.54 -12.85 -4.84
CA ASN A 27 10.91 -13.32 -5.00
C ASN A 27 11.96 -12.21 -4.79
N ASN A 28 11.53 -10.95 -4.68
CA ASN A 28 12.44 -9.84 -4.44
C ASN A 28 13.01 -9.92 -3.03
N THR A 29 14.23 -9.42 -2.88
CA THR A 29 14.92 -9.38 -1.59
C THR A 29 14.06 -8.68 -0.54
N ALA A 30 14.04 -9.26 0.67
CA ALA A 30 13.33 -8.74 1.84
C ALA A 30 11.80 -8.69 1.74
N PHE A 31 11.17 -9.43 0.82
CA PHE A 31 9.71 -9.56 0.78
C PHE A 31 9.16 -9.99 2.18
N PRO A 32 8.21 -9.24 2.76
CA PRO A 32 7.76 -9.51 4.12
C PRO A 32 6.95 -10.80 4.22
N ALA A 33 7.34 -11.64 5.18
CA ALA A 33 6.66 -12.90 5.44
C ALA A 33 5.20 -12.68 5.84
N GLY A 34 4.29 -13.35 5.14
CA GLY A 34 2.86 -13.31 5.47
C GLY A 34 2.14 -12.04 5.03
N ALA A 35 2.73 -11.22 4.14
CA ALA A 35 2.06 -10.12 3.44
C ALA A 35 0.58 -10.44 3.13
N CYS A 36 -0.34 -9.59 3.59
CA CYS A 36 -1.78 -9.88 3.55
C CYS A 36 -2.65 -8.80 2.90
N GLY A 37 -2.06 -7.67 2.49
CA GLY A 37 -2.70 -6.65 1.67
C GLY A 37 -1.70 -6.01 0.72
N ILE A 38 -2.15 -5.47 -0.39
CA ILE A 38 -1.29 -4.84 -1.41
C ILE A 38 -1.95 -3.57 -1.94
N SER A 39 -1.14 -2.53 -2.15
CA SER A 39 -1.50 -1.31 -2.87
C SER A 39 -0.55 -1.13 -4.05
N VAL A 40 -1.04 -0.52 -5.13
CA VAL A 40 -0.23 -0.18 -6.30
C VAL A 40 -0.61 1.24 -6.70
N SER A 41 0.40 2.08 -6.91
CA SER A 41 0.23 3.43 -7.44
C SER A 41 1.25 3.66 -8.55
N ASP A 42 0.86 4.43 -9.57
CA ASP A 42 1.73 4.83 -10.68
C ASP A 42 1.73 6.34 -10.79
N GLN A 43 2.92 6.93 -10.84
CA GLN A 43 3.13 8.32 -11.20
C GLN A 43 4.24 8.43 -12.23
N ALA A 44 3.89 8.86 -13.45
CA ALA A 44 4.83 9.10 -14.54
C ALA A 44 5.75 7.90 -14.86
N GLY A 45 5.21 6.68 -14.75
CA GLY A 45 5.94 5.44 -15.03
C GLY A 45 6.80 4.94 -13.88
N LEU A 46 6.81 5.64 -12.74
CA LEU A 46 7.30 5.10 -11.48
C LEU A 46 6.14 4.47 -10.73
N VAL A 47 6.22 3.16 -10.53
CA VAL A 47 5.19 2.38 -9.84
C VAL A 47 5.67 2.10 -8.42
N ASN A 48 4.88 2.54 -7.45
CA ASN A 48 5.11 2.24 -6.05
C ASN A 48 4.16 1.12 -5.59
N VAL A 49 4.72 0.09 -4.96
CA VAL A 49 3.97 -1.08 -4.51
C VAL A 49 4.18 -1.22 -3.02
N GLU A 50 3.09 -1.22 -2.25
CA GLU A 50 3.16 -1.41 -0.81
C GLU A 50 2.40 -2.67 -0.39
N THR A 51 2.85 -3.30 0.69
CA THR A 51 2.16 -4.42 1.32
C THR A 51 2.13 -4.25 2.83
N VAL A 52 1.09 -4.80 3.46
CA VAL A 52 0.99 -4.88 4.92
C VAL A 52 1.32 -6.29 5.38
N ALA A 53 2.26 -6.40 6.32
CA ALA A 53 2.62 -7.65 6.98
C ALA A 53 1.65 -7.96 8.14
N PRO A 54 1.63 -9.20 8.67
CA PRO A 54 0.72 -9.58 9.76
C PRO A 54 0.90 -8.78 11.06
N ASP A 55 2.07 -8.17 11.25
CA ASP A 55 2.37 -7.29 12.37
C ASP A 55 1.84 -5.85 12.18
N GLY A 56 1.13 -5.60 11.07
CA GLY A 56 0.57 -4.29 10.72
C GLY A 56 1.58 -3.32 10.10
N ARG A 57 2.85 -3.72 9.89
CA ARG A 57 3.86 -2.86 9.27
C ARG A 57 3.69 -2.84 7.77
N VAL A 58 3.89 -1.64 7.20
CA VAL A 58 3.89 -1.43 5.76
C VAL A 58 5.31 -1.59 5.23
N TRP A 59 5.41 -2.29 4.11
CA TRP A 59 6.63 -2.47 3.33
C TRP A 59 6.38 -2.00 1.91
N GLU A 60 7.39 -1.42 1.29
CA GLU A 60 7.32 -0.82 -0.04
C GLU A 60 8.44 -1.36 -0.93
N THR A 61 8.15 -1.45 -2.21
CA THR A 61 9.12 -1.61 -3.29
C THR A 61 8.70 -0.74 -4.46
N THR A 62 9.62 -0.52 -5.41
CA THR A 62 9.37 0.29 -6.60
C THR A 62 9.64 -0.50 -7.87
N CYS A 63 8.89 -0.14 -8.90
CA CYS A 63 9.08 -0.62 -10.26
C CYS A 63 9.09 0.56 -11.23
N THR A 64 9.63 0.33 -12.42
CA THR A 64 9.51 1.27 -13.55
C THR A 64 8.75 0.61 -14.69
N THR A 65 7.81 1.35 -15.29
CA THR A 65 7.12 0.91 -16.50
C THR A 65 7.93 1.28 -17.74
N ASP A 66 7.91 0.39 -18.72
CA ASP A 66 8.28 0.71 -20.10
C ASP A 66 7.08 0.32 -20.99
N PRO A 67 6.16 1.27 -21.22
CA PRO A 67 4.97 1.04 -22.03
C PRO A 67 5.28 1.01 -23.53
N GLY A 68 6.50 1.40 -23.96
CA GLY A 68 6.91 1.40 -25.37
C GLY A 68 7.34 0.02 -25.88
N ASN A 69 7.64 -0.91 -24.98
CA ASN A 69 7.92 -2.30 -25.34
C ASN A 69 6.65 -3.05 -25.77
N ASN A 70 6.84 -4.08 -26.59
CA ASN A 70 5.80 -5.01 -26.99
C ASN A 70 6.25 -6.45 -26.69
N PRO A 71 5.75 -7.09 -25.62
CA PRO A 71 4.72 -6.59 -24.70
C PRO A 71 5.23 -5.48 -23.76
N PRO A 72 4.34 -4.66 -23.18
CA PRO A 72 4.75 -3.66 -22.19
C PRO A 72 5.41 -4.35 -21.01
N SER A 73 6.43 -3.71 -20.44
CA SER A 73 7.22 -4.33 -19.38
C SER A 73 7.19 -3.51 -18.09
N LEU A 74 7.27 -4.22 -16.97
CA LEU A 74 7.44 -3.65 -15.64
C LEU A 74 8.75 -4.21 -15.07
N THR A 75 9.67 -3.34 -14.68
CA THR A 75 10.95 -3.76 -14.08
C THR A 75 10.91 -3.48 -12.58
N CYS A 76 10.98 -4.54 -11.78
CA CYS A 76 10.84 -4.47 -10.33
C CYS A 76 12.01 -5.12 -9.61
N ALA A 77 13.20 -4.51 -9.67
CA ALA A 77 14.40 -5.07 -9.06
C ALA A 77 14.69 -4.53 -7.64
N ALA A 78 13.94 -3.52 -7.19
CA ALA A 78 14.16 -2.92 -5.88
C ALA A 78 13.86 -3.92 -4.75
N PRO A 79 14.71 -4.00 -3.71
CA PRO A 79 14.37 -4.75 -2.52
C PRO A 79 13.14 -4.15 -1.85
N TRP A 80 12.41 -4.97 -1.09
CA TRP A 80 11.38 -4.46 -0.20
C TRP A 80 12.02 -3.75 1.00
N ALA A 81 11.46 -2.61 1.39
CA ALA A 81 11.90 -1.84 2.53
C ALA A 81 10.69 -1.48 3.41
N PRO A 82 10.82 -1.47 4.75
CA PRO A 82 9.75 -0.98 5.60
C PRO A 82 9.50 0.52 5.36
N VAL A 83 8.24 0.92 5.19
CA VAL A 83 7.83 2.33 5.11
C VAL A 83 7.86 2.91 6.51
N ASN A 84 9.04 3.35 6.95
CA ASN A 84 9.40 4.00 8.21
C ASN A 84 8.82 3.37 9.50
N VAL A 85 9.74 2.91 10.37
CA VAL A 85 9.49 2.70 11.80
C VAL A 85 8.74 3.91 12.36
N LEU A 86 7.65 3.65 13.08
CA LEU A 86 6.82 4.63 13.76
C LEU A 86 7.68 5.83 14.21
N VAL A 87 7.33 7.04 13.75
CA VAL A 87 7.64 8.25 14.54
C VAL A 87 7.25 7.88 15.96
N ASP A 88 8.23 7.84 16.87
CA ASP A 88 8.04 7.55 18.29
C ASP A 88 6.74 8.26 18.70
N SER A 89 5.70 7.47 19.00
CA SER A 89 4.39 8.02 19.30
C SER A 89 4.61 9.13 20.33
N PRO A 90 4.23 10.40 20.08
CA PRO A 90 4.23 11.39 21.13
C PRO A 90 3.46 10.75 22.29
N PRO A 91 3.95 10.84 23.54
CA PRO A 91 3.33 10.11 24.65
C PRO A 91 1.84 10.38 24.60
N LEU A 92 1.05 9.30 24.59
CA LEU A 92 -0.40 9.38 24.64
C LEU A 92 -0.72 10.37 25.76
N ARG A 93 -1.21 11.56 25.39
CA ARG A 93 -1.82 12.44 26.40
C ARG A 93 -2.99 11.62 26.90
N THR A 94 -2.89 11.12 28.13
CA THR A 94 -4.03 10.61 28.87
C THR A 94 -5.09 11.70 28.78
N ARG A 95 -6.09 11.52 27.92
CA ARG A 95 -7.33 12.28 28.08
C ARG A 95 -7.81 11.86 29.46
N ALA A 96 -7.70 12.77 30.42
CA ALA A 96 -8.47 12.65 31.63
C ALA A 96 -9.91 12.39 31.20
N ASP A 97 -10.56 11.43 31.86
CA ASP A 97 -11.96 11.09 31.68
C ASP A 97 -12.84 12.34 31.84
N GLU A 98 -12.98 13.15 30.79
CA GLU A 98 -14.11 14.05 30.66
C GLU A 98 -15.28 13.16 30.29
N ALA A 99 -15.92 12.65 31.34
CA ALA A 99 -17.23 12.03 31.30
C ALA A 99 -18.08 12.78 30.26
N MET A 100 -18.50 12.08 29.21
CA MET A 100 -19.42 12.62 28.22
C MET A 100 -20.74 12.94 28.92
N ALA A 101 -20.85 14.15 29.47
CA ALA A 101 -22.08 14.68 30.00
C ALA A 101 -23.08 14.70 28.85
N HIS A 102 -24.05 13.79 28.93
CA HIS A 102 -25.13 13.70 27.97
C HIS A 102 -25.84 15.05 27.96
N ASN A 103 -25.89 15.67 26.78
CA ASN A 103 -26.53 16.95 26.54
C ASN A 103 -28.04 16.83 26.84
N HIS A 104 -28.43 17.03 28.09
CA HIS A 104 -29.82 17.26 28.46
C HIS A 104 -30.13 18.73 28.17
N LEU A 105 -30.83 18.98 27.07
CA LEU A 105 -31.44 20.28 26.79
C LEU A 105 -32.22 20.77 28.03
N PRO A 106 -31.98 21.99 28.54
CA PRO A 106 -32.90 22.59 29.50
C PRO A 106 -34.11 23.17 28.77
N LYS A 107 -35.31 22.72 29.19
CA LYS A 107 -36.59 23.39 28.95
C LYS A 107 -36.64 24.74 29.67
N ALA A 108 -37.39 25.66 29.06
CA ALA A 108 -37.93 26.93 29.57
C ALA A 108 -37.08 28.21 29.39
N LEU A 109 -37.48 29.01 28.38
CA LEU A 109 -37.41 30.47 28.41
C LEU A 109 -38.63 30.99 29.21
N LYS A 110 -38.39 32.07 29.96
CA LYS A 110 -39.34 32.83 30.78
C LYS A 110 -40.63 33.20 30.07
#